data_AF-A0A9D5G3T3-F1
#
_entry.id   AF-A0A9D5G3T3-F1
#
_cell.length_a   1.000
_cell.length_b   1.000
_cell.length_c   1.000
_cell.angle_alpha   90.00
_cell.angle_beta   90.00
_cell.angle_gamma   90.00
#
_symmetry.space_group_name_H-M   'P 1'
#
loop_
_entity.id
_entity.type
_entity.pdbx_description
1 polymer ?
#
loop_
_entity_poly.entity_id
_entity_poly.type
_entity_poly.pdbx_seq_one_letter_code
_entity_poly.pdbx_strand_id
1 'polypeptide(L)'
;MKHRHLPDDVGLTRAAIDDILDRGSPADWTDLMRTVAQNPFGAVADDVLRVCCAHAMYGTSKLWPAAIAQLRRPSQHGRLSGSRAQRDQPT
;
A
#
# COMPACT_ATOMS: atom_id res chain seq x y z
N MET A 1 12.67 -12.79 21.12
CA MET A 1 12.56 -13.30 19.73
C MET A 1 13.03 -12.21 18.80
N LYS A 2 13.82 -12.54 17.77
CA LYS A 2 14.45 -11.55 16.88
C LYS A 2 13.36 -10.82 16.09
N HIS A 3 13.23 -9.51 16.34
CA HIS A 3 12.47 -8.61 15.49
C HIS A 3 13.07 -8.72 14.09
N ARG A 4 12.31 -9.29 13.16
CA ARG A 4 12.80 -9.59 11.81
C ARG A 4 12.73 -8.29 11.01
N HIS A 5 13.78 -7.48 11.16
CA HIS A 5 14.01 -6.32 10.31
C HIS A 5 13.91 -6.79 8.85
N LEU A 6 12.96 -6.22 8.11
CA LEU A 6 12.79 -6.48 6.68
C LEU A 6 14.10 -6.11 5.98
N PRO A 7 14.84 -7.05 5.37
CA PRO A 7 16.06 -6.70 4.64
C PRO A 7 15.66 -5.91 3.39
N ASP A 8 16.19 -4.68 3.27
CA ASP A 8 15.87 -3.73 2.19
C ASP A 8 16.22 -4.25 0.77
N ASP A 9 17.07 -5.27 0.65
CA ASP A 9 17.57 -5.80 -0.64
C ASP A 9 17.00 -7.15 -1.07
N VAL A 10 16.22 -7.84 -0.21
CA VAL A 10 15.63 -9.15 -0.55
C VAL A 10 14.13 -8.99 -0.52
N GLY A 11 13.54 -8.73 -1.69
CA GLY A 11 12.11 -8.53 -1.85
C GLY A 11 11.29 -9.50 -1.00
N LEU A 12 10.30 -8.96 -0.28
CA LEU A 12 9.34 -9.71 0.54
C LEU A 12 8.82 -10.92 -0.23
N THR A 13 9.25 -12.12 0.16
CA THR A 13 8.71 -13.36 -0.44
C THR A 13 7.24 -13.53 -0.04
N ARG A 14 6.45 -14.18 -0.89
CA ARG A 14 5.02 -14.46 -0.61
C ARG A 14 4.80 -15.18 0.72
N ALA A 15 5.70 -16.10 1.09
CA ALA A 15 5.63 -16.81 2.36
C ALA A 15 5.87 -15.90 3.57
N ALA A 16 6.76 -14.90 3.43
CA ALA A 16 6.97 -13.89 4.48
C ALA A 16 5.78 -12.94 4.60
N ILE A 17 5.16 -12.57 3.47
CA ILE A 17 3.93 -11.77 3.46
C ILE A 17 2.81 -12.54 4.17
N ASP A 18 2.64 -13.83 3.86
CA ASP A 18 1.64 -14.69 4.48
C ASP A 18 1.85 -14.81 6.01
N ASP A 19 3.09 -15.03 6.46
CA ASP A 19 3.41 -15.08 7.89
C ASP A 19 3.15 -13.74 8.61
N ILE A 20 3.47 -12.60 7.98
CA ILE A 20 3.16 -11.26 8.52
C ILE A 20 1.65 -11.06 8.61
N LEU A 21 0.87 -11.50 7.61
CA LEU A 21 -0.58 -11.34 7.62
C LEU A 21 -1.27 -12.28 8.63
N ASP A 22 -0.75 -13.49 8.84
CA ASP A 22 -1.30 -14.47 9.79
C ASP A 22 -0.90 -14.17 11.25
N ARG A 23 0.38 -13.84 11.50
CA ARG A 23 0.99 -13.80 12.85
C ARG A 23 1.81 -12.56 13.14
N GLY A 24 1.92 -11.65 12.18
CA GLY A 24 2.73 -10.44 12.32
C GLY A 24 2.23 -9.54 13.45
N SER A 25 3.16 -8.75 13.99
CA SER A 25 2.85 -7.73 14.98
C SER A 25 2.28 -6.46 14.31
N PRO A 26 1.67 -5.54 15.08
CA PRO A 26 1.25 -4.24 14.54
C PRO A 26 2.39 -3.43 13.91
N ALA A 27 3.64 -3.63 14.35
CA ALA A 27 4.81 -2.99 13.74
C ALA A 27 5.08 -3.56 12.35
N ASP A 28 5.04 -4.88 12.19
CA ASP A 28 5.21 -5.55 10.89
C ASP A 28 4.13 -5.13 9.90
N TRP A 29 2.89 -4.99 10.36
CA TRP A 29 1.78 -4.50 9.54
C TRP A 29 1.98 -3.04 9.10
N THR A 30 2.53 -2.21 9.98
CA THR A 30 2.82 -0.80 9.68
C THR A 30 3.91 -0.69 8.61
N ASP A 31 4.97 -1.49 8.72
CA ASP A 31 6.07 -1.47 7.74
C ASP A 31 5.63 -2.06 6.39
N LEU A 32 4.83 -3.12 6.39
CA LEU A 32 4.23 -3.66 5.17
C LEU A 32 3.30 -2.64 4.49
N MET A 33 2.44 -1.96 5.26
CA MET A 33 1.58 -0.88 4.75
C MET A 33 2.39 0.28 4.17
N ARG A 34 3.49 0.68 4.83
CA ARG A 34 4.38 1.75 4.34
C ARG A 34 4.99 1.38 2.99
N THR A 35 5.47 0.13 2.87
CA THR A 35 6.06 -0.39 1.64
C THR A 35 5.05 -0.40 0.49
N VAL A 36 3.83 -0.87 0.77
CA VAL A 36 2.72 -0.87 -0.21
C VAL A 36 2.31 0.56 -0.60
N ALA A 37 2.30 1.50 0.34
CA ALA A 37 1.95 2.89 0.06
C ALA A 37 2.98 3.62 -0.81
N GLN A 38 4.27 3.25 -0.73
CA GLN A 38 5.32 3.80 -1.58
C GLN A 38 5.19 3.34 -3.05
N ASN A 39 4.72 2.10 -3.26
CA ASN A 39 4.46 1.58 -4.61
C ASN A 39 3.17 0.73 -4.66
N PRO A 40 1.99 1.37 -4.74
CA PRO A 40 0.70 0.67 -4.69
C PRO A 40 0.45 -0.27 -5.88
N PHE A 41 1.15 -0.06 -7.00
CA PHE A 41 1.08 -0.89 -8.20
C PHE A 41 2.32 -1.81 -8.33
N GLY A 42 3.13 -1.90 -7.28
CA GLY A 42 4.34 -2.73 -7.25
C GLY A 42 4.08 -4.19 -6.93
N ALA A 43 5.11 -5.00 -7.13
CA ALA A 43 5.06 -6.45 -6.90
C ALA A 43 4.63 -6.83 -5.46
N VAL A 44 5.06 -6.07 -4.45
CA VAL A 44 4.66 -6.30 -3.05
C VAL A 44 3.16 -6.13 -2.86
N ALA A 45 2.55 -5.09 -3.44
CA ALA A 45 1.11 -4.86 -3.35
C ALA A 45 0.33 -5.98 -4.05
N ASP A 46 0.81 -6.46 -5.20
CA ASP A 46 0.20 -7.57 -5.92
C ASP A 46 0.31 -8.90 -5.16
N ASP A 47 1.46 -9.16 -4.53
CA ASP A 47 1.66 -10.36 -3.73
C ASP A 47 0.80 -10.35 -2.46
N VAL A 48 0.63 -9.21 -1.80
CA VAL A 48 -0.34 -9.05 -0.68
C VAL A 48 -1.76 -9.40 -1.16
N LEU A 49 -2.20 -8.88 -2.30
CA LEU A 49 -3.54 -9.20 -2.84
C LEU A 49 -3.69 -10.70 -3.15
N ARG A 50 -2.66 -11.34 -3.70
CA ARG A 50 -2.67 -12.78 -3.99
C ARG A 50 -2.76 -13.61 -2.73
N VAL A 51 -1.99 -13.26 -1.70
CA VAL A 51 -2.01 -13.96 -0.40
C VAL A 51 -3.38 -13.78 0.27
N CYS A 52 -3.92 -12.56 0.33
CA CYS A 52 -5.26 -12.32 0.87
C CYS A 52 -6.37 -13.07 0.10
N CYS A 53 -6.20 -13.27 -1.20
CA CYS A 53 -7.15 -14.05 -2.01
C CYS A 53 -7.01 -15.56 -1.77
N ALA A 54 -5.79 -16.06 -1.56
CA ALA A 54 -5.52 -17.48 -1.33
C ALA A 54 -5.94 -17.92 0.08
N HIS A 55 -5.70 -17.07 1.09
CA HIS A 55 -5.99 -17.35 2.49
C HIS A 55 -7.07 -16.39 2.99
N ALA A 56 -8.34 -16.83 2.94
CA ALA A 56 -9.50 -16.08 3.45
C ALA A 56 -9.55 -15.95 4.99
N MET A 57 -8.40 -16.09 5.66
CA MET A 57 -8.32 -16.28 7.10
C MET A 57 -8.21 -14.94 7.83
N TYR A 58 -9.20 -14.71 8.69
CA TYR A 58 -9.33 -13.69 9.74
C TYR A 58 -9.61 -12.23 9.30
N GLY A 59 -10.48 -11.56 10.07
CA GLY A 59 -11.24 -10.37 9.66
C GLY A 59 -10.43 -9.15 9.20
N THR A 60 -9.13 -9.10 9.46
CA THR A 60 -8.19 -8.06 8.99
C THR A 60 -7.76 -8.25 7.54
N SER A 61 -7.82 -9.47 6.99
CA SER A 61 -7.44 -9.80 5.60
C SER A 61 -8.31 -9.11 4.55
N LYS A 62 -9.52 -8.66 4.91
CA LYS A 62 -10.38 -7.84 4.04
C LYS A 62 -9.99 -6.36 4.02
N LEU A 63 -9.27 -5.87 5.02
CA LEU A 63 -8.86 -4.47 5.12
C LEU A 63 -7.74 -4.16 4.13
N TRP A 64 -6.85 -5.13 3.87
CA TRP A 64 -5.72 -4.97 2.96
C TRP A 64 -6.12 -4.71 1.51
N PRO A 65 -7.01 -5.51 0.87
CA PRO A 65 -7.51 -5.20 -0.46
C PRO A 65 -8.20 -3.83 -0.53
N ALA A 66 -8.97 -3.45 0.49
CA ALA A 66 -9.65 -2.16 0.54
C ALA A 66 -8.66 -0.99 0.64
N ALA A 67 -7.62 -1.12 1.48
CA ALA A 67 -6.57 -0.11 1.64
C ALA A 67 -5.74 0.04 0.36
N ILE A 68 -5.33 -1.07 -0.27
CA ILE A 68 -4.61 -1.05 -1.56
C ILE A 68 -5.48 -0.43 -2.65
N ALA A 69 -6.76 -0.79 -2.72
CA ALA A 69 -7.69 -0.17 -3.66
C ALA A 69 -7.77 1.35 -3.44
N GLN A 70 -7.82 1.82 -2.19
CA GLN A 70 -7.82 3.24 -1.88
C GLN A 70 -6.51 3.94 -2.29
N LEU A 71 -5.35 3.31 -2.06
CA LEU A 71 -4.04 3.84 -2.47
C LEU A 71 -3.89 3.90 -4.00
N ARG A 72 -4.50 2.96 -4.72
CA ARG A 72 -4.51 2.92 -6.19
C ARG A 72 -5.50 3.91 -6.81
N ARG A 73 -6.44 4.46 -6.02
CA ARG A 73 -7.35 5.49 -6.55
C ARG A 73 -6.52 6.72 -6.87
N PRO A 74 -6.70 7.32 -8.06
CA PRO A 74 -6.07 8.59 -8.35
C PRO A 74 -6.53 9.61 -7.31
N SER A 75 -5.57 10.12 -6.53
CA SER A 75 -5.80 11.16 -5.55
C SER A 75 -6.49 12.33 -6.24
N GLN A 76 -7.78 12.55 -5.95
CA GLN A 76 -8.53 13.69 -6.49
C GLN A 76 -8.01 15.04 -5.96
N HIS A 77 -6.94 15.05 -5.17
CA HIS A 77 -6.29 16.25 -4.63
C HIS A 77 -5.51 17.08 -5.65
N GLY A 78 -5.56 16.74 -6.94
CA GLY A 78 -4.98 17.54 -8.04
C GLY A 78 -5.94 18.51 -8.75
N ARG A 79 -7.14 18.79 -8.23
CA ARG A 79 -8.14 19.65 -8.90
C ARG A 79 -8.45 20.98 -8.20
N LEU A 80 -7.45 21.63 -7.59
CA LEU A 80 -7.58 23.03 -7.13
C LEU A 80 -6.39 23.92 -7.47
N SER A 81 -5.56 23.57 -8.47
CA SER A 81 -4.54 24.49 -8.98
C SER A 81 -4.73 24.67 -10.47
N GLY A 82 -5.32 25.80 -10.86
CA GLY A 82 -5.43 26.20 -12.26
C GLY A 82 -6.77 26.81 -12.64
N SER A 83 -7.09 28.02 -12.14
CA SER A 83 -7.73 29.05 -12.96
C SER A 83 -7.77 30.41 -12.26
N ARG A 84 -6.65 31.14 -12.27
CA ARG A 84 -6.70 32.61 -12.26
C ARG A 84 -5.41 33.24 -12.83
N ALA A 85 -5.15 32.95 -14.10
CA ALA A 85 -4.33 33.81 -14.94
C ALA A 85 -5.14 34.06 -16.22
N GLN A 86 -5.70 35.28 -16.34
CA GLN A 86 -5.77 36.09 -17.56
C GLN A 86 -6.74 37.27 -17.31
N ARG A 87 -6.19 38.40 -16.83
CA ARG A 87 -6.76 39.72 -17.14
C ARG A 87 -5.58 40.65 -17.43
N ASP A 88 -4.90 40.36 -18.52
CA ASP A 88 -4.31 41.39 -19.35
C ASP A 88 -5.39 41.80 -20.36
N GLN A 89 -5.86 43.04 -20.27
CA GLN A 89 -6.40 43.74 -21.43
C GLN A 89 -5.56 45.00 -21.65
N PRO A 90 -5.05 45.21 -22.86
CA PRO A 90 -4.37 46.42 -23.25
C PRO A 90 -5.35 47.47 -23.81
N THR A 91 -4.87 48.71 -23.80
CA THR A 91 -5.31 49.94 -24.49
C THR A 91 -6.32 50.82 -23.75
#